data_AF-A0A941MHG5-F1
#
_entry.id   AF-A0A941MHG5-F1
#
_cell.length_a   1.000
_cell.length_b   1.000
_cell.length_c   1.000
_cell.angle_alpha   90.00
_cell.angle_beta   90.00
_cell.angle_gamma   90.00
#
_symmetry.space_group_name_H-M   'P 1'
#
loop_
_entity.id
_entity.type
_entity.pdbx_description
1 polymer ?
#
loop_
_entity_poly.entity_id
_entity_poly.type
_entity_poly.pdbx_seq_one_letter_code
_entity_poly.pdbx_strand_id
1 'polypeptide(L)'
;MSADGKDQSPERGEISPEDRDAFRKRSAELGQRLDALKAQKAKAERSAGGGPQDQSAYGAAFKFAAELIVGVVFGGGVGWLLDRQFGTAPWLMIVMVIIGFAAGLLNVVRAAQEAQAKNEPLQKAAPSVKNDDDE
;
A
#
# COMPACT_ATOMS: atom_id res chain seq x y z
N MET A 1 -32.25 -19.66 -56.71
CA MET A 1 -32.88 -18.83 -55.67
C MET A 1 -32.21 -19.23 -54.37
N SER A 2 -31.22 -18.45 -53.91
CA SER A 2 -30.25 -18.89 -52.90
C SER A 2 -30.26 -17.99 -51.66
N ALA A 3 -30.07 -18.67 -50.52
CA ALA A 3 -29.65 -18.22 -49.19
C ALA A 3 -30.70 -17.42 -48.39
N ASP A 4 -31.40 -18.04 -47.45
CA ASP A 4 -30.92 -18.40 -46.08
C ASP A 4 -30.64 -17.14 -45.26
N GLY A 5 -31.72 -16.46 -44.86
CA GLY A 5 -31.70 -15.42 -43.86
C GLY A 5 -31.59 -16.05 -42.48
N LYS A 6 -30.36 -16.26 -42.01
CA LYS A 6 -30.08 -16.67 -40.63
C LYS A 6 -30.31 -15.51 -39.68
N ASP A 7 -31.50 -15.55 -39.08
CA ASP A 7 -31.81 -15.02 -37.77
C ASP A 7 -30.73 -15.49 -36.76
N GLN A 8 -29.93 -14.55 -36.26
CA GLN A 8 -28.98 -14.78 -35.17
C GLN A 8 -29.24 -13.72 -34.10
N SER A 9 -30.35 -13.92 -33.39
CA SER A 9 -30.63 -13.29 -32.11
C SER A 9 -29.72 -13.91 -31.03
N PRO A 10 -28.86 -13.15 -30.31
CA PRO A 10 -27.99 -13.74 -29.30
C PRO A 10 -28.72 -13.99 -27.98
N GLU A 11 -28.47 -15.18 -27.41
CA GLU A 11 -29.04 -15.67 -26.16
C GLU A 11 -28.43 -15.03 -24.90
N ARG A 12 -29.21 -15.18 -23.83
CA ARG A 12 -29.05 -14.69 -22.45
C ARG A 12 -27.67 -14.99 -21.84
N GLY A 13 -26.82 -13.97 -21.72
CA GLY A 13 -25.67 -13.95 -20.80
C GLY A 13 -24.29 -13.79 -21.44
N GLU A 14 -24.20 -13.79 -22.77
CA GLU A 14 -22.93 -13.57 -23.46
C GLU A 14 -22.70 -12.07 -23.65
N ILE A 15 -21.77 -11.52 -22.87
CA ILE A 15 -21.25 -10.16 -23.06
C ILE A 15 -20.76 -10.07 -24.52
N SER A 16 -21.44 -9.25 -25.33
CA SER A 16 -21.15 -9.07 -26.75
C SER A 16 -19.66 -8.70 -26.93
N PRO A 17 -18.96 -9.20 -27.95
CA PRO A 17 -17.53 -8.92 -28.16
C PRO A 17 -17.22 -7.42 -28.12
N GLU A 18 -18.12 -6.58 -28.61
CA GLU A 18 -18.01 -5.11 -28.58
C GLU A 18 -18.05 -4.51 -27.15
N ASP A 19 -18.87 -5.07 -26.26
CA ASP A 19 -18.97 -4.63 -24.85
C ASP A 19 -17.72 -5.01 -24.05
N ARG A 20 -17.12 -6.17 -24.37
CA ARG A 20 -15.84 -6.60 -23.76
C ARG A 20 -14.70 -5.67 -24.16
N ASP A 21 -14.69 -5.23 -25.41
CA ASP A 21 -13.68 -4.32 -25.92
C ASP A 21 -13.84 -2.91 -25.32
N ALA A 22 -15.09 -2.44 -25.20
CA ALA A 22 -15.40 -1.18 -24.52
C ALA A 22 -14.97 -1.19 -23.04
N PHE A 23 -15.17 -2.31 -22.34
CA PHE A 23 -14.74 -2.47 -20.95
C PHE A 23 -13.21 -2.51 -20.83
N ARG A 24 -12.51 -3.26 -21.70
CA ARG A 24 -11.04 -3.28 -21.73
C ARG A 24 -10.48 -1.88 -21.92
N LYS A 25 -11.03 -1.11 -22.85
CA LYS A 25 -10.60 0.26 -23.14
C LYS A 25 -10.73 1.18 -21.92
N ARG A 26 -11.86 1.11 -21.21
CA ARG A 26 -12.07 1.84 -19.95
C ARG A 26 -11.13 1.39 -18.83
N SER A 27 -10.92 0.08 -18.67
CA SER A 27 -9.99 -0.43 -17.65
C SER A 27 -8.54 0.00 -17.93
N ALA A 28 -8.13 0.04 -19.20
CA ALA A 28 -6.82 0.51 -19.62
C ALA A 28 -6.66 2.00 -19.34
N GLU A 29 -7.69 2.81 -19.61
CA GLU A 29 -7.70 4.24 -19.30
C GLU A 29 -7.63 4.50 -17.79
N LEU A 30 -8.41 3.76 -16.99
CA LEU A 30 -8.35 3.86 -15.54
C LEU A 30 -6.98 3.44 -14.99
N GLY A 31 -6.39 2.38 -15.55
CA GLY A 31 -5.03 1.96 -15.23
C GLY A 31 -4.02 3.06 -15.49
N GLN A 32 -4.05 3.67 -16.68
CA GLN A 32 -3.17 4.80 -17.04
C GLN A 32 -3.34 6.01 -16.10
N ARG A 33 -4.59 6.35 -15.75
CA ARG A 33 -4.88 7.44 -14.80
C ARG A 33 -4.35 7.12 -13.40
N LEU A 34 -4.52 5.87 -12.94
CA LEU A 34 -4.04 5.44 -11.62
C LEU A 34 -2.50 5.43 -11.57
N ASP A 35 -1.84 4.97 -12.63
CA ASP A 35 -0.38 4.99 -12.76
C ASP A 35 0.16 6.41 -12.83
N ALA A 36 -0.51 7.32 -13.54
CA ALA A 36 -0.16 8.73 -13.56
C ALA A 36 -0.31 9.38 -12.17
N LEU A 37 -1.35 9.04 -11.41
CA LEU A 37 -1.55 9.51 -10.03
C LEU A 37 -0.50 8.92 -9.08
N LYS A 38 -0.15 7.64 -9.21
CA LYS A 38 0.95 7.02 -8.46
C LYS A 38 2.28 7.70 -8.78
N ALA A 39 2.56 7.99 -10.05
CA ALA A 39 3.77 8.66 -10.46
C ALA A 39 3.83 10.10 -9.94
N GLN A 40 2.70 10.82 -9.95
CA GLN A 40 2.59 12.15 -9.36
C GLN A 40 2.76 12.11 -7.84
N LYS A 41 2.17 11.13 -7.15
CA LYS A 41 2.35 10.94 -5.71
C LYS A 41 3.81 10.63 -5.37
N ALA A 42 4.42 9.70 -6.09
CA ALA A 42 5.85 9.41 -5.98
C ALA A 42 6.72 10.64 -6.30
N LYS A 43 6.29 11.51 -7.21
CA LYS A 43 6.97 12.78 -7.53
C LYS A 43 6.77 13.86 -6.47
N ALA A 44 5.61 13.94 -5.84
CA ALA A 44 5.35 14.83 -4.73
C ALA A 44 6.14 14.39 -3.48
N GLU A 45 6.21 13.07 -3.25
CA GLU A 45 7.07 12.45 -2.23
C GLU A 45 8.57 12.71 -2.53
N ARG A 46 8.99 12.64 -3.81
CA ARG A 46 10.34 13.02 -4.27
C ARG A 46 10.69 14.50 -4.04
N SER A 47 9.74 15.40 -4.26
CA SER A 47 9.95 16.84 -4.08
C SER A 47 10.06 17.25 -2.61
N ALA A 48 9.68 16.37 -1.68
CA ALA A 48 9.84 16.57 -0.25
C ALA A 48 11.21 16.09 0.32
N GLY A 49 12.08 15.43 -0.48
CA GLY A 49 13.44 15.07 -0.01
C GLY A 49 14.22 14.07 -0.86
N GLY A 50 15.30 14.55 -1.51
CA GLY A 50 16.55 13.88 -1.95
C GLY A 50 16.60 12.46 -2.55
N GLY A 51 17.01 12.31 -3.82
CA GLY A 51 17.82 11.19 -4.39
C GLY A 51 17.19 9.78 -4.59
N PRO A 52 17.13 9.19 -5.81
CA PRO A 52 16.38 7.94 -6.11
C PRO A 52 16.73 6.66 -5.34
N GLN A 53 17.96 6.52 -4.83
CA GLN A 53 18.41 5.32 -4.11
C GLN A 53 18.25 5.48 -2.59
N ASP A 54 18.40 6.70 -2.10
CA ASP A 54 18.09 7.12 -0.74
C ASP A 54 16.56 7.19 -0.49
N GLN A 55 15.79 7.61 -1.49
CA GLN A 55 14.32 7.79 -1.42
C GLN A 55 13.53 6.55 -0.98
N SER A 56 14.00 5.34 -1.33
CA SER A 56 13.34 4.09 -0.93
C SER A 56 13.45 3.87 0.59
N ALA A 57 14.65 4.06 1.13
CA ALA A 57 14.92 3.91 2.57
C ALA A 57 14.29 5.05 3.38
N TYR A 58 14.42 6.30 2.91
CA TYR A 58 13.79 7.45 3.57
C TYR A 58 12.26 7.41 3.51
N GLY A 59 11.67 6.99 2.39
CA GLY A 59 10.22 6.85 2.26
C GLY A 59 9.65 5.78 3.19
N ALA A 60 10.34 4.64 3.31
CA ALA A 60 9.97 3.61 4.28
C ALA A 60 10.12 4.10 5.73
N ALA A 61 11.26 4.74 6.07
CA ALA A 61 11.50 5.29 7.40
C ALA A 61 10.48 6.37 7.77
N PHE A 62 10.11 7.24 6.83
CA PHE A 62 9.08 8.27 7.03
C PHE A 62 7.70 7.67 7.27
N LYS A 63 7.33 6.62 6.52
CA LYS A 63 6.07 5.90 6.72
C LYS A 63 6.01 5.28 8.12
N PHE A 64 7.10 4.66 8.57
CA PHE A 64 7.18 4.12 9.93
C PHE A 64 7.08 5.24 10.98
N ALA A 65 7.81 6.34 10.82
CA ALA A 65 7.71 7.49 11.72
C ALA A 65 6.27 8.06 11.77
N ALA A 66 5.60 8.17 10.62
CA ALA A 66 4.23 8.63 10.53
C ALA A 66 3.26 7.67 11.24
N GLU A 67 3.41 6.35 11.09
CA GLU A 67 2.58 5.35 11.78
C GLU A 67 2.70 5.46 13.30
N LEU A 68 3.92 5.70 13.80
CA LEU A 68 4.18 5.90 15.23
C LEU A 68 3.54 7.19 15.75
N ILE A 69 3.71 8.30 15.02
CA ILE A 69 3.12 9.60 15.38
C ILE A 69 1.59 9.51 15.39
N VAL A 70 0.99 8.87 14.38
CA VAL A 70 -0.46 8.69 14.30
C VAL A 70 -0.98 7.90 15.51
N GLY A 71 -0.32 6.81 15.89
CA GLY A 71 -0.69 6.00 17.06
C GLY A 71 -0.62 6.81 18.36
N VAL A 72 0.44 7.59 18.55
CA VAL A 72 0.64 8.43 19.74
C VAL A 72 -0.36 9.58 19.80
N VAL A 73 -0.59 10.29 18.69
CA VAL A 73 -1.55 11.40 18.63
C VAL A 73 -2.97 10.89 18.86
N PHE A 74 -3.33 9.74 18.27
CA PHE A 74 -4.62 9.11 18.49
C PHE A 74 -4.79 8.67 19.96
N GLY A 75 -3.81 7.96 20.52
CA GLY A 75 -3.82 7.54 21.92
C GLY A 75 -3.88 8.72 22.89
N GLY A 76 -3.11 9.77 22.62
CA GLY A 76 -3.12 11.01 23.41
C GLY A 76 -4.44 11.77 23.32
N GLY A 77 -5.03 11.87 22.12
CA GLY A 77 -6.32 12.54 21.94
C GLY A 77 -7.47 11.80 22.62
N VAL A 78 -7.55 10.47 22.45
CA VAL A 78 -8.55 9.64 23.12
C VAL A 78 -8.33 9.64 24.63
N GLY A 79 -7.07 9.50 25.07
CA GLY A 79 -6.70 9.50 26.48
C GLY A 79 -7.02 10.83 27.16
N TRP A 80 -6.77 11.96 26.50
CA TRP A 80 -7.15 13.29 27.00
C TRP A 80 -8.67 13.45 27.13
N LEU A 81 -9.43 12.98 26.13
CA LEU A 81 -10.89 13.02 26.17
C LEU A 81 -11.46 12.20 27.34
N LEU A 82 -10.90 11.00 27.56
CA LEU A 82 -11.26 10.14 28.68
C LEU A 82 -10.88 10.77 30.03
N ASP A 83 -9.66 11.27 30.15
CA ASP A 83 -9.20 11.94 31.36
C ASP A 83 -10.07 13.16 31.72
N ARG A 84 -10.58 13.88 30.72
CA ARG A 84 -11.51 15.01 30.92
C ARG A 84 -12.87 14.55 31.43
N GLN A 85 -13.37 13.40 30.97
CA GLN A 85 -14.68 12.89 31.35
C GLN A 85 -14.68 12.22 32.73
N PHE A 86 -13.58 11.54 33.09
CA PHE A 86 -13.44 10.81 34.34
C PHE A 86 -12.66 11.57 35.43
N GLY A 87 -12.06 12.73 35.11
CA GLY A 87 -11.26 13.51 36.05
C GLY A 87 -9.95 12.84 36.45
N THR A 88 -9.49 11.85 35.69
CA THR A 88 -8.31 11.02 35.98
C THR A 88 -7.01 11.59 35.41
N ALA A 89 -7.04 12.81 34.85
CA ALA A 89 -5.90 13.43 34.20
C ALA A 89 -4.63 13.43 35.08
N PRO A 90 -3.46 12.96 34.59
CA PRO A 90 -3.15 12.48 33.24
C PRO A 90 -3.04 10.94 33.10
N TRP A 91 -3.63 10.15 34.01
CA TRP A 91 -3.38 8.70 34.09
C TRP A 91 -3.88 7.92 32.88
N LEU A 92 -5.12 8.16 32.39
CA LEU A 92 -5.61 7.45 31.21
C LEU A 92 -4.88 7.90 29.96
N MET A 93 -4.49 9.17 29.87
CA MET A 93 -3.67 9.66 28.77
C MET A 93 -2.33 8.91 28.68
N ILE A 94 -1.62 8.71 29.79
CA ILE A 94 -0.35 7.97 29.81
C ILE A 94 -0.56 6.54 29.30
N VAL A 95 -1.56 5.84 29.84
CA VAL A 95 -1.84 4.45 29.45
C VAL A 95 -2.22 4.36 27.97
N MET A 96 -3.10 5.24 27.49
CA MET A 96 -3.56 5.25 26.11
C MET A 96 -2.45 5.62 25.11
N VAL A 97 -1.52 6.50 25.49
CA VAL A 97 -0.34 6.81 24.67
C VAL A 97 0.58 5.59 24.55
N ILE A 98 0.84 4.87 25.65
CA ILE A 98 1.66 3.65 25.63
C ILE A 98 1.01 2.59 24.72
N ILE A 99 -0.31 2.38 24.85
CA ILE A 99 -1.05 1.44 24.01
C ILE A 99 -1.00 1.88 22.54
N GLY A 100 -1.21 3.17 22.26
CA GLY A 100 -1.15 3.71 20.89
C GLY A 100 0.24 3.58 20.26
N PHE A 101 1.30 3.80 21.05
CA PHE A 101 2.68 3.59 20.63
C PHE A 101 2.98 2.12 20.36
N ALA A 102 2.56 1.21 21.25
CA ALA A 102 2.73 -0.24 21.06
C ALA A 102 2.01 -0.71 19.79
N ALA A 103 0.78 -0.24 19.55
CA ALA A 103 0.04 -0.50 18.31
C ALA A 103 0.77 0.02 17.07
N GLY A 104 1.37 1.21 17.14
CA GLY A 104 2.22 1.76 16.08
C GLY A 104 3.44 0.88 15.79
N LEU A 105 4.16 0.44 16.83
CA LEU A 105 5.29 -0.47 16.69
C LEU A 105 4.89 -1.82 16.06
N LEU A 106 3.78 -2.39 16.50
CA LEU A 106 3.24 -3.64 15.95
C LEU A 106 2.95 -3.51 14.45
N ASN A 107 2.40 -2.38 14.02
CA ASN A 107 2.16 -2.11 12.60
C ASN A 107 3.46 -2.02 11.80
N VAL A 108 4.47 -1.32 12.32
CA VAL A 108 5.78 -1.19 11.66
C VAL A 108 6.48 -2.53 11.51
N VAL A 109 6.52 -3.34 12.58
CA VAL A 109 7.13 -4.67 12.55
C VAL A 109 6.43 -5.56 11.52
N ARG A 110 5.10 -5.53 11.48
CA ARG A 110 4.31 -6.27 10.49
C ARG A 110 4.62 -5.82 9.07
N ALA A 111 4.69 -4.52 8.81
CA ALA A 111 5.04 -3.98 7.51
C ALA A 111 6.46 -4.37 7.07
N ALA A 112 7.41 -4.40 8.00
CA ALA A 112 8.77 -4.86 7.75
C ALA A 112 8.82 -6.37 7.42
N GLN A 113 8.06 -7.20 8.13
CA GLN A 113 7.96 -8.63 7.85
C GLN A 113 7.36 -8.92 6.48
N GLU A 114 6.27 -8.21 6.12
CA GLU A 114 5.64 -8.33 4.80
C GLU A 114 6.60 -7.91 3.67
N ALA A 115 7.43 -6.89 3.89
CA ALA A 115 8.45 -6.47 2.94
C ALA A 115 9.55 -7.53 2.76
N GLN A 116 10.00 -8.19 3.83
CA GLN A 116 11.01 -9.25 3.73
C GLN A 116 10.47 -10.53 3.05
N ALA A 117 9.25 -10.95 3.39
CA ALA A 117 8.62 -12.14 2.79
C ALA A 117 8.40 -12.00 1.27
N LYS A 118 8.18 -10.77 0.77
CA LYS A 118 8.12 -10.51 -0.69
C LYS A 118 9.48 -10.62 -1.39
N ASN A 119 10.58 -10.38 -0.69
CA ASN A 119 11.92 -10.37 -1.26
C ASN A 119 12.59 -11.76 -1.22
N GLU A 120 12.13 -12.66 -0.34
CA GLU A 120 12.62 -14.04 -0.21
C GLU A 120 12.58 -14.88 -1.52
N PRO A 121 11.48 -14.88 -2.33
CA PRO A 121 11.47 -15.62 -3.59
C PRO A 121 12.43 -15.05 -4.65
N LEU A 122 12.79 -13.77 -4.57
CA LEU A 122 13.77 -13.13 -5.47
C LEU A 122 15.21 -13.43 -5.03
N GLN A 123 15.44 -13.52 -3.71
CA GLN A 123 16.76 -13.83 -3.14
C GLN A 123 17.14 -15.30 -3.34
N LYS A 124 16.15 -16.21 -3.35
CA LYS A 124 16.36 -17.65 -3.62
C LYS A 124 16.57 -17.96 -5.11
N ALA A 125 16.15 -17.06 -6.02
CA ALA A 125 16.34 -17.19 -7.47
C ALA A 125 17.62 -16.52 -7.99
N ALA A 126 18.26 -15.66 -7.20
CA ALA A 126 19.60 -15.15 -7.49
C ALA A 126 20.63 -16.20 -7.01
N PRO A 127 21.42 -16.81 -7.91
CA PRO A 127 22.44 -17.76 -7.48
C PRO A 127 23.42 -17.06 -6.55
N SER A 128 23.63 -17.63 -5.36
CA SER A 128 24.68 -17.23 -4.44
C SER A 128 26.01 -17.25 -5.19
N VAL A 129 26.59 -16.09 -5.45
CA VAL A 129 27.95 -15.99 -5.98
C VAL A 129 28.84 -16.71 -4.98
N LYS A 130 29.40 -17.83 -5.42
CA LYS A 130 30.43 -18.57 -4.71
C LYS A 130 31.63 -17.63 -4.68
N ASN A 131 32.05 -17.19 -3.49
CA ASN A 131 33.36 -16.58 -3.36
C ASN A 131 34.35 -17.73 -3.57
N ASP A 132 34.95 -17.77 -4.76
CA ASP A 132 36.12 -18.57 -5.03
C ASP A 132 37.29 -17.92 -4.28
N ASP A 133 37.35 -18.19 -2.97
CA ASP A 133 38.54 -17.96 -2.15
C ASP A 133 39.49 -19.16 -2.35
N ASP A 134 39.99 -19.31 -3.58
CA ASP A 134 41.11 -20.19 -3.95
C ASP A 134 42.23 -19.33 -4.54
N GLU A 135 43.10 -18.77 -3.69
CA GLU A 135 44.51 -18.48 -3.99
C GLU A 135 45.38 -18.63 -2.73
#